data_AF-A0A423PQB6-F1
#
_entry.id   AF-A0A423PQB6-F1
#
_cell.length_a   1.000
_cell.length_b   1.000
_cell.length_c   1.000
_cell.angle_alpha   90.00
_cell.angle_beta   90.00
_cell.angle_gamma   90.00
#
_symmetry.space_group_name_H-M   'P 1'
#
loop_
_entity.id
_entity.type
_entity.pdbx_description
1 polymer ?
#
loop_
_entity_poly.entity_id
_entity_poly.type
_entity_poly.pdbx_seq_one_letter_code
_entity_poly.pdbx_strand_id
1 'polypeptide(L)'
;MADTSTAAGAGVVFKGRMMTLTVLEIRDTDIERIAEQIARQLERTPDFFARMPVLLSLPGELPELARVRDAARDAGLLVVGVLDPSDAAAKAATRAGLGVLNSPARAAAERDTTATDAPEPARTGEPEAAPAPSSEREAGSRTPTRLVTRPVRSGQQIYARGGDLVVATSVSEGAEVLADGHIHIYGALRGRALAGATGDTDARIFCRRFEPDLVAIAGCYKVADAIDEGVRSRAVQVSLDDDNLTIELQE
;
A
#
# COMPACT_ATOMS: atom_id res chain seq x y z
N MET A 1 -34.68 -4.52 24.61
CA MET A 1 -34.61 -3.11 24.18
C MET A 1 -33.58 -2.46 25.07
N ALA A 2 -32.30 -2.49 24.67
CA ALA A 2 -31.18 -2.01 25.48
C ALA A 2 -30.67 -0.71 24.86
N ASP A 3 -30.64 0.31 25.71
CA ASP A 3 -30.47 1.72 25.42
C ASP A 3 -29.07 2.02 24.87
N THR A 4 -28.99 2.71 23.72
CA THR A 4 -27.74 3.18 23.13
C THR A 4 -27.61 4.67 23.42
N SER A 5 -27.18 5.01 24.65
CA SER A 5 -26.95 6.39 25.01
C SER A 5 -25.86 6.52 26.07
N THR A 6 -24.59 6.44 25.66
CA THR A 6 -23.48 7.11 26.37
C THR A 6 -22.25 7.25 25.45
N ALA A 7 -22.15 8.36 24.73
CA ALA A 7 -20.88 8.80 24.11
C ALA A 7 -20.78 10.34 23.99
N ALA A 8 -21.53 11.08 24.80
CA ALA A 8 -21.44 12.54 24.89
C ALA A 8 -20.70 12.91 26.19
N GLY A 9 -19.36 12.89 26.17
CA GLY A 9 -18.57 13.26 27.36
C GLY A 9 -17.09 12.84 27.36
N ALA A 10 -16.63 12.00 26.42
CA ALA A 10 -15.22 11.63 26.36
C ALA A 10 -14.38 12.70 25.65
N GLY A 11 -13.42 13.33 26.34
CA GLY A 11 -12.46 14.30 25.78
C GLY A 11 -11.39 13.70 24.85
N VAL A 12 -11.43 12.38 24.66
CA VAL A 12 -10.54 11.63 23.76
C VAL A 12 -11.41 10.68 22.94
N VAL A 13 -11.28 10.75 21.62
CA VAL A 13 -12.00 9.89 20.67
C VAL A 13 -11.01 9.34 19.65
N PHE A 14 -10.90 8.02 19.55
CA PHE A 14 -10.12 7.38 18.50
C PHE A 14 -10.88 7.46 17.17
N LYS A 15 -10.28 8.07 16.16
CA LYS A 15 -10.81 8.14 14.80
C LYS A 15 -9.77 7.60 13.83
N GLY A 16 -10.09 6.50 13.17
CA GLY A 16 -9.28 6.00 12.06
C GLY A 16 -9.52 6.85 10.82
N ARG A 17 -8.44 7.30 10.18
CA ARG A 17 -8.44 7.94 8.86
C ARG A 17 -7.27 7.39 8.07
N MET A 18 -7.50 7.00 6.82
CA MET A 18 -6.40 6.69 5.92
C MET A 18 -5.75 8.00 5.46
N MET A 19 -4.43 8.05 5.54
CA MET A 19 -3.60 9.19 5.19
C MET A 19 -2.35 8.70 4.49
N THR A 20 -1.97 9.39 3.42
CA THR A 20 -0.81 9.04 2.61
C THR A 20 0.44 9.69 3.22
N LEU A 21 1.50 8.91 3.35
CA LEU A 21 2.83 9.38 3.75
C LEU A 21 3.83 9.07 2.62
N THR A 22 4.74 10.01 2.36
CA THR A 22 5.81 9.80 1.38
C THR A 22 6.86 8.85 1.96
N VAL A 23 7.33 7.88 1.17
CA VAL A 23 8.41 6.99 1.57
C VAL A 23 9.72 7.51 0.98
N LEU A 24 10.71 7.72 1.85
CA LEU A 24 12.09 8.03 1.49
C LEU A 24 12.93 6.77 1.68
N GLU A 25 13.40 6.22 0.57
CA GLU A 25 14.22 5.01 0.58
C GLU A 25 15.70 5.36 0.78
N ILE A 26 16.32 4.78 1.81
CA ILE A 26 17.73 4.98 2.13
C ILE A 26 18.50 3.71 1.78
N ARG A 27 19.40 3.83 0.81
CA ARG A 27 20.23 2.72 0.30
C ARG A 27 21.71 2.82 0.69
N ASP A 28 22.11 3.94 1.28
CA ASP A 28 23.49 4.21 1.71
C ASP A 28 23.58 4.15 3.25
N THR A 29 24.79 3.96 3.77
CA THR A 29 25.09 4.01 5.21
C THR A 29 25.85 5.26 5.61
N ASP A 30 26.46 5.96 4.65
CA ASP A 30 27.21 7.20 4.87
C ASP A 30 26.26 8.39 5.06
N ILE A 31 26.28 8.96 6.25
CA ILE A 31 25.40 10.08 6.66
C ILE A 31 25.63 11.33 5.82
N GLU A 32 26.87 11.62 5.45
CA GLU A 32 27.20 12.83 4.67
C GLU A 32 26.61 12.71 3.27
N ARG A 33 26.77 11.54 2.64
CA ARG A 33 26.18 11.24 1.33
C ARG A 33 24.65 11.27 1.36
N ILE A 34 24.04 10.69 2.39
CA ILE A 34 22.58 10.70 2.57
C ILE A 34 22.09 12.15 2.67
N ALA A 35 22.73 12.98 3.50
CA ALA A 35 22.34 14.37 3.69
C ALA A 35 22.42 15.16 2.37
N GLU A 36 23.52 15.02 1.63
CA GLU A 36 23.67 15.66 0.32
C GLU A 36 22.62 15.16 -0.70
N GLN A 37 22.33 13.86 -0.73
CA GLN A 37 21.34 13.31 -1.65
C GLN A 37 19.93 13.82 -1.33
N ILE A 38 19.56 13.88 -0.05
CA ILE A 38 18.31 14.49 0.39
C ILE A 38 18.26 15.94 -0.08
N ALA A 39 19.28 16.75 0.24
CA ALA A 39 19.31 18.16 -0.16
C ALA A 39 19.14 18.35 -1.67
N ARG A 40 19.89 17.59 -2.49
CA ARG A 40 19.79 17.61 -3.96
C ARG A 40 18.38 17.25 -4.46
N GLN A 41 17.70 16.32 -3.80
CA GLN A 41 16.36 15.90 -4.19
C GLN A 41 15.31 16.97 -3.84
N LEU A 42 15.51 17.71 -2.73
CA LEU A 42 14.60 18.77 -2.29
C LEU A 42 14.79 20.09 -3.06
N GLU A 43 16.02 20.41 -3.51
CA GLU A 43 16.31 21.60 -4.34
C GLU A 43 15.49 21.66 -5.63
N ARG A 44 15.04 20.51 -6.14
CA ARG A 44 14.25 20.40 -7.37
C ARG A 44 12.82 20.94 -7.21
N THR A 45 12.31 21.04 -5.99
CA THR A 45 10.93 21.50 -5.69
C THR A 45 10.80 22.08 -4.26
N PRO A 46 11.41 23.25 -3.96
CA PRO A 46 11.57 23.75 -2.59
C PRO A 46 10.25 23.92 -1.80
N ASP A 47 9.19 24.42 -2.45
CA ASP A 47 7.90 24.70 -1.80
C ASP A 47 7.10 23.43 -1.46
N PHE A 48 7.38 22.32 -2.15
CA PHE A 48 6.65 21.06 -1.97
C PHE A 48 7.05 20.31 -0.69
N PHE A 49 8.28 20.53 -0.22
CA PHE A 49 8.90 19.69 0.82
C PHE A 49 8.89 20.29 2.22
N ALA A 50 8.45 21.54 2.37
CA ALA A 50 8.38 22.19 3.68
C ALA A 50 7.52 21.39 4.66
N ARG A 51 8.15 20.81 5.69
CA ARG A 51 7.52 19.98 6.73
C ARG A 51 6.81 18.73 6.17
N MET A 52 7.25 18.21 5.02
CA MET A 52 6.66 17.01 4.44
C MET A 52 6.87 15.80 5.38
N PRO A 53 5.79 15.09 5.80
CA PRO A 53 5.93 13.92 6.62
C PRO A 53 6.41 12.73 5.79
N VAL A 54 7.52 12.11 6.21
CA VAL A 54 8.16 11.01 5.50
C VAL A 54 8.34 9.77 6.38
N LEU A 55 8.21 8.61 5.75
CA LEU A 55 8.61 7.32 6.29
C LEU A 55 9.95 6.90 5.67
N LEU A 56 10.85 6.32 6.46
CA LEU A 56 12.10 5.77 5.95
C LEU A 56 11.90 4.31 5.55
N SER A 57 12.30 3.94 4.33
CA SER A 57 12.47 2.54 3.91
C SER A 57 13.96 2.20 3.87
N LEU A 58 14.34 1.04 4.43
CA LEU A 58 15.74 0.66 4.63
C LEU A 58 16.01 -0.74 4.02
N PRO A 59 16.04 -0.88 2.69
CA PRO A 59 16.27 -2.17 2.04
C PRO A 59 17.72 -2.66 2.15
N GLY A 60 18.66 -1.76 2.44
CA GLY A 60 20.09 -2.05 2.51
C GLY A 60 20.61 -2.25 3.94
N GLU A 61 21.90 -1.99 4.13
CA GLU A 61 22.52 -1.98 5.46
C GLU A 61 21.93 -0.86 6.33
N LEU A 62 21.90 -1.10 7.65
CA LEU A 62 21.28 -0.17 8.61
C LEU A 62 22.21 1.03 8.91
N PRO A 63 21.88 2.26 8.48
CA PRO A 63 22.61 3.46 8.89
C PRO A 63 22.34 3.83 10.36
N GLU A 64 23.09 4.80 10.89
CA GLU A 64 22.81 5.41 12.19
C GLU A 64 21.54 6.27 12.13
N LEU A 65 20.37 5.66 12.37
CA LEU A 65 19.06 6.27 12.17
C LEU A 65 18.83 7.62 12.86
N ALA A 66 19.46 7.83 14.03
CA ALA A 66 19.39 9.13 14.71
C ALA A 66 19.99 10.25 13.84
N ARG A 67 21.13 9.98 13.18
CA ARG A 67 21.78 10.94 12.29
C ARG A 67 21.05 11.12 10.98
N VAL A 68 20.47 10.05 10.42
CA VAL A 68 19.62 10.14 9.22
C VAL A 68 18.38 10.99 9.50
N ARG A 69 17.73 10.79 10.65
CA ARG A 69 16.60 11.61 11.11
C ARG A 69 16.99 13.09 11.21
N ASP A 70 18.15 13.38 11.80
CA ASP A 70 18.60 14.74 12.03
C ASP A 70 18.96 15.43 10.70
N ALA A 71 19.68 14.75 9.80
CA ALA A 71 19.96 15.26 8.46
C ALA A 71 18.67 15.54 7.65
N ALA A 72 17.71 14.63 7.67
CA ALA A 72 16.42 14.84 6.99
C ALA A 72 15.62 16.00 7.61
N ARG A 73 15.66 16.15 8.94
CA ARG A 73 15.03 17.26 9.67
C ARG A 73 15.68 18.60 9.32
N ASP A 74 17.00 18.66 9.26
CA ASP A 74 17.76 19.86 8.89
C ASP A 74 17.45 20.29 7.45
N ALA A 75 17.15 19.32 6.58
CA ALA A 75 16.66 19.56 5.23
C ALA A 75 15.16 19.95 5.15
N GLY A 76 14.45 20.02 6.27
CA GLY A 76 13.07 20.49 6.36
C GLY A 76 11.99 19.39 6.33
N LEU A 77 12.37 18.11 6.35
CA LEU A 77 11.44 16.98 6.37
C LEU A 77 10.97 16.65 7.79
N LEU A 78 9.77 16.09 7.93
CA LEU A 78 9.27 15.52 9.18
C LEU A 78 9.37 14.00 9.13
N VAL A 79 10.44 13.44 9.67
CA VAL A 79 10.60 11.98 9.74
C VAL A 79 9.65 11.39 10.78
N VAL A 80 8.64 10.66 10.32
CA VAL A 80 7.58 10.08 11.15
C VAL A 80 8.01 8.74 11.74
N GLY A 81 8.65 7.90 10.92
CA GLY A 81 8.94 6.52 11.30
C GLY A 81 9.71 5.76 10.24
N VAL A 82 9.98 4.50 10.54
CA VAL A 82 10.55 3.53 9.60
C VAL A 82 9.46 2.57 9.16
N LEU A 83 9.32 2.40 7.85
CA LEU A 83 8.40 1.46 7.22
C LEU A 83 9.10 0.13 7.01
N ASP A 84 8.41 -0.96 7.39
CA ASP A 84 8.87 -2.33 7.27
C ASP A 84 10.33 -2.55 7.76
N PRO A 85 10.69 -2.13 8.98
CA PRO A 85 12.05 -2.32 9.49
C PRO A 85 12.37 -3.78 9.82
N SER A 86 13.61 -4.22 9.61
CA SER A 86 14.14 -5.42 10.28
C SER A 86 14.12 -5.26 11.81
N ASP A 87 14.25 -6.35 12.57
CA ASP A 87 14.27 -6.28 14.04
C ASP A 87 15.35 -5.33 14.59
N ALA A 88 16.52 -5.32 13.96
CA ALA A 88 17.61 -4.41 14.32
C ALA A 88 17.24 -2.96 14.02
N ALA A 89 16.63 -2.71 12.84
CA ALA A 89 16.17 -1.40 12.44
C ALA A 89 15.02 -0.89 13.33
N ALA A 90 14.11 -1.77 13.75
CA ALA A 90 12.99 -1.42 14.64
C ALA A 90 13.51 -0.95 16.02
N LYS A 91 14.47 -1.69 16.59
CA LYS A 91 15.14 -1.30 17.85
C LYS A 91 15.91 0.02 17.71
N ALA A 92 16.55 0.24 16.56
CA ALA A 92 17.22 1.50 16.28
C ALA A 92 16.24 2.67 16.11
N ALA A 93 15.11 2.45 15.42
CA ALA A 93 14.06 3.43 15.21
C ALA A 93 13.46 3.89 16.54
N THR A 94 13.10 2.95 17.43
CA THR A 94 12.57 3.28 18.76
C THR A 94 13.58 4.10 19.58
N ARG A 95 14.87 3.75 19.57
CA ARG A 95 15.92 4.53 20.24
C ARG A 95 16.07 5.95 19.66
N ALA A 96 15.83 6.10 18.36
CA ALA A 96 15.82 7.39 17.68
C ALA A 96 14.49 8.16 17.84
N GLY A 97 13.51 7.64 18.60
CA GLY A 97 12.20 8.28 18.77
C GLY A 97 11.33 8.26 17.50
N LEU A 98 11.60 7.33 16.58
CA LEU A 98 10.86 7.13 15.34
C LEU A 98 9.79 6.05 15.52
N GLY A 99 8.65 6.23 14.86
CA GLY A 99 7.63 5.19 14.77
C GLY A 99 8.13 3.95 14.03
N VAL A 100 7.60 2.79 14.37
CA VAL A 100 7.76 1.55 13.60
C VAL A 100 6.42 1.24 12.96
N LEU A 101 6.39 1.23 11.62
CA LEU A 101 5.18 1.00 10.85
C LEU A 101 5.41 -0.20 9.93
N ASN A 102 4.40 -1.07 9.84
CA ASN A 102 4.39 -2.18 8.90
C ASN A 102 3.43 -1.85 7.77
N SER A 103 3.83 -2.09 6.53
CA SER A 103 2.95 -2.03 5.38
C SER A 103 1.83 -3.07 5.53
N PRO A 104 0.67 -2.84 4.90
CA PRO A 104 -0.41 -3.83 4.87
C PRO A 104 0.05 -5.21 4.38
N ALA A 105 1.00 -5.24 3.45
CA ALA A 105 1.64 -6.43 2.90
C ALA A 105 2.36 -7.25 3.99
N ARG A 106 3.27 -6.61 4.71
CA ARG A 106 4.05 -7.26 5.76
C ARG A 106 3.19 -7.65 6.96
N ALA A 107 2.25 -6.79 7.35
CA ALA A 107 1.30 -7.09 8.41
C ALA A 107 0.37 -8.27 8.08
N ALA A 108 0.15 -8.59 6.79
CA ALA A 108 -0.52 -9.81 6.38
C ALA A 108 0.37 -11.04 6.53
N ALA A 109 1.63 -10.98 6.07
CA ALA A 109 2.60 -12.07 6.18
C ALA A 109 2.92 -12.47 7.64
N GLU A 110 3.05 -11.49 8.54
CA GLU A 110 3.38 -11.76 9.96
C GLU A 110 2.24 -12.46 10.73
N ARG A 111 0.97 -12.27 10.30
CA ARG A 111 -0.18 -12.93 10.93
C ARG A 111 -0.30 -14.42 10.59
N ASP A 112 0.22 -14.84 9.45
CA ASP A 112 0.29 -16.27 9.07
C ASP A 112 1.40 -17.01 9.81
N THR A 113 2.45 -16.31 10.25
CA THR A 113 3.59 -16.93 10.96
C THR A 113 3.40 -17.14 12.46
N THR A 114 2.34 -16.59 13.07
CA THR A 114 2.11 -16.68 14.54
C THR A 114 1.10 -17.77 14.96
N ALA A 115 0.67 -18.64 14.05
CA ALA A 115 -0.22 -19.76 14.35
C ALA A 115 0.56 -21.09 14.47
N THR A 116 1.50 -21.18 15.41
CA THR A 116 2.01 -22.47 15.89
C THR A 116 2.53 -22.27 17.31
N ASP A 117 1.65 -22.45 18.30
CA ASP A 117 2.04 -23.14 19.52
C ASP A 117 0.81 -23.66 20.30
N ALA A 118 0.99 -24.84 20.90
CA ALA A 118 0.09 -25.63 21.76
C ALA A 118 -0.77 -26.74 21.09
N PRO A 119 -0.88 -27.93 21.73
CA PRO A 119 -0.50 -29.20 21.11
C PRO A 119 -1.65 -30.20 20.88
N GLU A 120 -1.44 -31.07 19.89
CA GLU A 120 -2.28 -32.20 19.51
C GLU A 120 -1.98 -33.47 20.34
N PRO A 121 -3.00 -34.22 20.81
CA PRO A 121 -2.82 -35.61 21.17
C PRO A 121 -3.31 -36.55 20.05
N ALA A 122 -2.32 -37.18 19.42
CA ALA A 122 -2.26 -38.56 18.94
C ALA A 122 -3.49 -39.19 18.25
N ARG A 123 -3.31 -39.58 16.97
CA ARG A 123 -3.63 -40.95 16.52
C ARG A 123 -2.60 -41.49 15.51
N THR A 124 -2.01 -42.60 15.92
CA THR A 124 -1.17 -43.54 15.18
C THR A 124 -1.91 -44.18 14.00
N GLY A 125 -1.21 -44.34 12.87
CA GLY A 125 -1.59 -45.29 11.82
C GLY A 125 -0.97 -44.99 10.45
N GLU A 126 0.26 -45.46 10.21
CA GLU A 126 0.86 -45.70 8.88
C GLU A 126 1.08 -47.23 8.73
N PRO A 127 1.42 -47.79 7.55
CA PRO A 127 1.50 -47.20 6.21
C PRO A 127 0.87 -48.08 5.10
N GLU A 128 0.77 -47.56 3.88
CA GLU A 128 1.41 -48.14 2.66
C GLU A 128 0.71 -47.74 1.34
N ALA A 129 1.54 -47.15 0.48
CA ALA A 129 1.60 -47.27 -0.99
C ALA A 129 1.49 -45.94 -1.76
N ALA A 130 2.67 -45.39 -2.08
CA ALA A 130 2.89 -44.46 -3.18
C ALA A 130 3.02 -45.24 -4.52
N PRO A 131 2.87 -44.63 -5.71
CA PRO A 131 3.74 -43.54 -6.17
C PRO A 131 3.00 -42.32 -6.78
N ALA A 132 3.65 -41.17 -6.66
CA ALA A 132 3.29 -39.84 -7.19
C ALA A 132 3.82 -39.64 -8.64
N PRO A 133 3.78 -38.44 -9.27
CA PRO A 133 3.00 -37.21 -9.00
C PRO A 133 2.35 -36.63 -10.28
N SER A 134 1.20 -35.96 -10.15
CA SER A 134 0.81 -34.89 -11.08
C SER A 134 0.59 -33.63 -10.26
N SER A 135 1.43 -32.63 -10.54
CA SER A 135 1.55 -31.35 -9.86
C SER A 135 0.22 -30.59 -9.79
N GLU A 136 -0.49 -30.75 -8.68
CA GLU A 136 -1.46 -29.76 -8.24
C GLU A 136 -0.67 -28.63 -7.58
N ARG A 137 -0.51 -27.53 -8.32
CA ARG A 137 0.00 -26.28 -7.76
C ARG A 137 -0.87 -25.93 -6.57
N GLU A 138 -0.23 -25.67 -5.43
CA GLU A 138 -0.81 -25.08 -4.23
C GLU A 138 -1.56 -23.80 -4.62
N ALA A 139 -2.87 -23.93 -4.82
CA ALA A 139 -3.77 -22.80 -4.86
C ALA A 139 -3.99 -22.37 -3.42
N GLY A 140 -3.11 -21.50 -2.91
CA GLY A 140 -3.39 -20.71 -1.71
C GLY A 140 -4.80 -20.14 -1.81
N SER A 141 -5.58 -20.22 -0.74
CA SER A 141 -7.01 -19.91 -0.73
C SER A 141 -7.26 -18.50 -1.27
N ARG A 142 -7.64 -18.38 -2.55
CA ARG A 142 -7.94 -17.08 -3.15
C ARG A 142 -9.22 -16.57 -2.51
N THR A 143 -9.15 -15.42 -1.86
CA THR A 143 -10.35 -14.74 -1.34
C THR A 143 -11.29 -14.47 -2.51
N PRO A 144 -12.61 -14.70 -2.38
CA PRO A 144 -13.55 -14.44 -3.45
C PRO A 144 -13.46 -12.98 -3.92
N THR A 145 -13.43 -12.76 -5.23
CA THR A 145 -13.48 -11.43 -5.85
C THR A 145 -14.66 -10.62 -5.32
N ARG A 146 -14.41 -9.38 -4.90
CA ARG A 146 -15.45 -8.48 -4.41
C ARG A 146 -16.15 -7.82 -5.58
N LEU A 147 -17.46 -8.03 -5.72
CA LEU A 147 -18.28 -7.38 -6.75
C LEU A 147 -19.08 -6.21 -6.18
N VAL A 148 -18.99 -5.05 -6.82
CA VAL A 148 -19.78 -3.84 -6.52
C VAL A 148 -20.64 -3.49 -7.72
N THR A 149 -21.95 -3.64 -7.54
CA THR A 149 -22.97 -3.41 -8.59
C THR A 149 -23.64 -2.04 -8.50
N ARG A 150 -23.23 -1.19 -7.56
CA ARG A 150 -23.78 0.17 -7.36
C ARG A 150 -22.70 1.23 -7.57
N PRO A 151 -23.05 2.45 -8.00
CA PRO A 151 -22.08 3.52 -8.14
C PRO A 151 -21.36 3.82 -6.83
N VAL A 152 -20.04 3.97 -6.89
CA VAL A 152 -19.23 4.41 -5.76
C VAL A 152 -19.21 5.94 -5.77
N ARG A 153 -19.80 6.56 -4.75
CA ARG A 153 -20.04 8.00 -4.67
C ARG A 153 -18.93 8.72 -3.92
N SER A 154 -18.85 10.03 -4.10
CA SER A 154 -17.86 10.87 -3.41
C SER A 154 -17.84 10.63 -1.90
N GLY A 155 -16.62 10.54 -1.34
CA GLY A 155 -16.40 10.24 0.07
C GLY A 155 -16.58 8.78 0.47
N GLN A 156 -17.03 7.90 -0.44
CA GLN A 156 -17.09 6.46 -0.19
C GLN A 156 -15.75 5.80 -0.49
N GLN A 157 -15.43 4.79 0.30
CA GLN A 157 -14.26 3.95 0.12
C GLN A 157 -14.68 2.48 0.08
N ILE A 158 -14.22 1.76 -0.94
CA ILE A 158 -14.43 0.31 -1.09
C ILE A 158 -13.07 -0.37 -1.10
N TYR A 159 -12.91 -1.43 -0.31
CA TYR A 159 -11.67 -2.20 -0.24
C TYR A 159 -11.92 -3.70 -0.43
N ALA A 160 -11.34 -4.30 -1.46
CA ALA A 160 -11.27 -5.75 -1.64
C ALA A 160 -9.97 -6.29 -1.03
N ARG A 161 -10.05 -6.75 0.22
CA ARG A 161 -8.91 -7.34 0.92
C ARG A 161 -8.70 -8.78 0.47
N GLY A 162 -7.46 -9.16 0.20
CA GLY A 162 -7.03 -10.51 -0.17
C GLY A 162 -7.42 -10.95 -1.58
N GLY A 163 -7.87 -10.04 -2.45
CA GLY A 163 -8.27 -10.38 -3.82
C GLY A 163 -8.67 -9.19 -4.66
N ASP A 164 -9.30 -9.50 -5.80
CA ASP A 164 -9.65 -8.52 -6.82
C ASP A 164 -10.94 -7.76 -6.48
N LEU A 165 -11.07 -6.56 -7.05
CA LEU A 165 -12.28 -5.74 -7.00
C LEU A 165 -12.87 -5.58 -8.40
N VAL A 166 -14.15 -5.90 -8.54
CA VAL A 166 -14.93 -5.60 -9.74
C VAL A 166 -16.00 -4.57 -9.41
N VAL A 167 -15.96 -3.43 -10.10
CA VAL A 167 -16.98 -2.38 -10.06
C VAL A 167 -17.73 -2.43 -11.39
N ALA A 168 -18.97 -2.92 -11.37
CA ALA A 168 -19.81 -3.02 -12.56
C ALA A 168 -20.36 -1.66 -13.05
N THR A 169 -20.03 -0.58 -12.35
CA THR A 169 -20.54 0.77 -12.58
C THR A 169 -19.42 1.81 -12.49
N SER A 170 -19.73 3.07 -12.16
CA SER A 170 -18.75 4.15 -12.12
C SER A 170 -18.25 4.43 -10.70
N VAL A 171 -17.02 4.92 -10.62
CA VAL A 171 -16.38 5.47 -9.43
C VAL A 171 -16.35 7.00 -9.58
N SER A 172 -17.02 7.71 -8.68
CA SER A 172 -17.19 9.17 -8.76
C SER A 172 -15.95 9.91 -8.26
N GLU A 173 -15.83 11.19 -8.61
CA GLU A 173 -14.81 12.08 -8.06
C GLU A 173 -14.83 12.08 -6.52
N GLY A 174 -13.65 12.03 -5.91
CA GLY A 174 -13.50 11.93 -4.46
C GLY A 174 -13.95 10.59 -3.85
N ALA A 175 -14.41 9.63 -4.65
CA ALA A 175 -14.59 8.24 -4.23
C ALA A 175 -13.27 7.47 -4.34
N GLU A 176 -13.13 6.38 -3.59
CA GLU A 176 -11.91 5.58 -3.56
C GLU A 176 -12.21 4.08 -3.62
N VAL A 177 -11.46 3.37 -4.46
CA VAL A 177 -11.52 1.92 -4.58
C VAL A 177 -10.12 1.32 -4.43
N LEU A 178 -10.01 0.29 -3.60
CA LEU A 178 -8.76 -0.41 -3.29
C LEU A 178 -8.93 -1.91 -3.48
N ALA A 179 -7.88 -2.57 -3.92
CA ALA A 179 -7.78 -4.02 -3.95
C ALA A 179 -6.35 -4.47 -3.67
N ASP A 180 -6.22 -5.62 -3.01
CA ASP A 180 -4.91 -6.27 -2.86
C ASP A 180 -4.46 -6.91 -4.18
N GLY A 181 -5.41 -7.32 -5.03
CA GLY A 181 -5.16 -7.78 -6.40
C GLY A 181 -5.53 -6.75 -7.46
N HIS A 182 -6.16 -7.22 -8.53
CA HIS A 182 -6.59 -6.40 -9.67
C HIS A 182 -7.84 -5.57 -9.37
N ILE A 183 -8.01 -4.46 -10.11
CA ILE A 183 -9.23 -3.66 -10.11
C ILE A 183 -9.83 -3.62 -11.51
N HIS A 184 -11.10 -3.96 -11.63
CA HIS A 184 -11.86 -3.85 -12.87
C HIS A 184 -13.00 -2.86 -12.69
N ILE A 185 -13.06 -1.83 -13.53
CA ILE A 185 -14.11 -0.81 -13.50
C ILE A 185 -14.80 -0.79 -14.86
N TYR A 186 -16.00 -1.35 -14.92
CA TYR A 186 -16.81 -1.41 -16.13
C TYR A 186 -17.64 -0.14 -16.39
N GLY A 187 -17.30 0.97 -15.72
CA GLY A 187 -17.86 2.30 -15.93
C GLY A 187 -16.77 3.38 -16.02
N ALA A 188 -17.13 4.61 -15.66
CA ALA A 188 -16.17 5.70 -15.57
C ALA A 188 -15.40 5.63 -14.24
N LEU A 189 -14.07 5.75 -14.31
CA LEU A 189 -13.22 5.99 -13.14
C LEU A 189 -12.91 7.48 -13.10
N ARG A 190 -13.59 8.21 -12.19
CA ARG A 190 -13.32 9.63 -11.87
C ARG A 190 -12.65 9.83 -10.53
N GLY A 191 -12.83 8.88 -9.61
CA GLY A 191 -12.19 8.91 -8.30
C GLY A 191 -10.78 8.32 -8.32
N ARG A 192 -10.41 7.70 -7.20
CA ARG A 192 -9.10 7.06 -6.99
C ARG A 192 -9.20 5.55 -7.08
N ALA A 193 -8.25 4.91 -7.76
CA ALA A 193 -8.13 3.46 -7.81
C ALA A 193 -6.72 2.99 -7.41
N LEU A 194 -6.63 2.13 -6.39
CA LEU A 194 -5.38 1.63 -5.82
C LEU A 194 -5.37 0.10 -5.86
N ALA A 195 -4.71 -0.48 -6.87
CA ALA A 195 -4.53 -1.92 -6.99
C ALA A 195 -3.20 -2.36 -6.36
N GLY A 196 -3.07 -3.64 -6.05
CA GLY A 196 -1.87 -4.15 -5.40
C GLY A 196 -1.60 -3.48 -4.05
N ALA A 197 -2.64 -3.21 -3.25
CA ALA A 197 -2.51 -2.45 -2.00
C ALA A 197 -1.59 -3.12 -0.96
N THR A 198 -1.33 -4.42 -1.11
CA THR A 198 -0.34 -5.20 -0.37
C THR A 198 0.98 -5.40 -1.14
N GLY A 199 1.32 -4.51 -2.07
CA GLY A 199 2.60 -4.54 -2.78
C GLY A 199 2.65 -5.51 -3.97
N ASP A 200 1.51 -5.98 -4.47
CA ASP A 200 1.46 -6.81 -5.68
C ASP A 200 1.75 -5.95 -6.92
N THR A 201 2.97 -6.06 -7.45
CA THR A 201 3.44 -5.35 -8.65
C THR A 201 2.84 -5.91 -9.95
N ASP A 202 2.32 -7.14 -9.91
CA ASP A 202 1.62 -7.77 -11.03
C ASP A 202 0.14 -7.38 -11.10
N ALA A 203 -0.37 -6.67 -10.08
CA ALA A 203 -1.71 -6.12 -10.10
C ALA A 203 -1.94 -5.15 -11.28
N ARG A 204 -3.19 -5.02 -11.70
CA ARG A 204 -3.59 -4.25 -12.88
C ARG A 204 -4.88 -3.50 -12.60
N ILE A 205 -5.05 -2.35 -13.24
CA ILE A 205 -6.31 -1.60 -13.23
C ILE A 205 -6.88 -1.58 -14.64
N PHE A 206 -8.13 -2.02 -14.79
CA PHE A 206 -8.87 -1.97 -16.04
C PHE A 206 -10.02 -0.99 -15.91
N CYS A 207 -10.20 -0.12 -16.91
CA CYS A 207 -11.29 0.84 -16.90
C CYS A 207 -11.87 1.05 -18.30
N ARG A 208 -13.19 1.27 -18.42
CA ARG A 208 -13.86 1.59 -19.69
C ARG A 208 -13.82 3.06 -20.07
N ARG A 209 -13.80 3.96 -19.09
CA ARG A 209 -13.66 5.41 -19.29
C ARG A 209 -12.72 5.99 -18.24
N PHE A 210 -11.50 6.30 -18.67
CA PHE A 210 -10.42 6.71 -17.78
C PHE A 210 -10.37 8.23 -17.56
N GLU A 211 -10.80 8.67 -16.37
CA GLU A 211 -10.78 10.08 -15.94
C GLU A 211 -10.34 10.23 -14.46
N PRO A 212 -9.37 9.44 -13.94
CA PRO A 212 -9.14 9.32 -12.50
C PRO A 212 -8.57 10.61 -11.88
N ASP A 213 -8.90 10.84 -10.61
CA ASP A 213 -8.14 11.72 -9.72
C ASP A 213 -6.71 11.17 -9.52
N LEU A 214 -6.60 9.84 -9.31
CA LEU A 214 -5.35 9.12 -9.08
C LEU A 214 -5.50 7.63 -9.43
N VAL A 215 -4.45 7.03 -9.98
CA VAL A 215 -4.28 5.58 -10.07
C VAL A 215 -2.97 5.14 -9.42
N ALA A 216 -2.97 3.99 -8.77
CA ALA A 216 -1.78 3.39 -8.17
C ALA A 216 -1.74 1.87 -8.30
N ILE A 217 -0.54 1.33 -8.46
CA ILE A 217 -0.24 -0.11 -8.40
C ILE A 217 0.98 -0.28 -7.48
N ALA A 218 0.85 -1.12 -6.45
CA ALA A 218 1.94 -1.42 -5.50
C ALA A 218 2.61 -0.18 -4.85
N GLY A 219 1.85 0.90 -4.68
CA GLY A 219 2.37 2.16 -4.10
C GLY A 219 2.94 3.15 -5.12
N CYS A 220 3.25 2.73 -6.34
CA CYS A 220 3.59 3.62 -7.44
C CYS A 220 2.31 4.25 -8.00
N TYR A 221 2.27 5.58 -8.14
CA TYR A 221 1.03 6.30 -8.49
C TYR A 221 1.23 7.38 -9.55
N LYS A 222 0.14 7.68 -10.27
CA LYS A 222 -0.01 8.86 -11.12
C LYS A 222 -1.27 9.61 -10.74
N VAL A 223 -1.13 10.91 -10.52
CA VAL A 223 -2.25 11.85 -10.33
C VAL A 223 -2.76 12.34 -11.69
N ALA A 224 -3.98 12.87 -11.72
CA ALA A 224 -4.65 13.35 -12.92
C ALA A 224 -3.77 14.23 -13.84
N ASP A 225 -2.95 15.12 -13.26
CA ASP A 225 -2.10 16.07 -14.01
C ASP A 225 -0.89 15.39 -14.71
N ALA A 226 -0.50 14.19 -14.27
CA ALA A 226 0.61 13.43 -14.83
C ALA A 226 0.16 12.36 -15.85
N ILE A 227 -1.15 12.28 -16.13
CA ILE A 227 -1.74 11.33 -17.07
C ILE A 227 -1.86 12.00 -18.44
N ASP A 228 -1.43 11.27 -19.48
CA ASP A 228 -1.51 11.74 -20.87
C ASP A 228 -2.97 11.98 -21.30
N GLU A 229 -3.23 13.08 -22.00
CA GLU A 229 -4.58 13.43 -22.44
C GLU A 229 -5.14 12.44 -23.48
N GLY A 230 -4.27 11.77 -24.24
CA GLY A 230 -4.63 10.78 -25.26
C GLY A 230 -5.29 9.51 -24.71
N VAL A 231 -5.10 9.21 -23.43
CA VAL A 231 -5.77 8.08 -22.75
C VAL A 231 -7.05 8.49 -22.02
N ARG A 232 -7.32 9.80 -21.88
CA ARG A 232 -8.52 10.26 -21.19
C ARG A 232 -9.79 9.84 -21.91
N SER A 233 -10.82 9.54 -21.12
CA SER A 233 -12.12 9.06 -21.59
C SER A 233 -12.08 7.75 -22.41
N ARG A 234 -10.93 7.07 -22.52
CA ARG A 234 -10.77 5.81 -23.25
C ARG A 234 -10.86 4.61 -22.32
N ALA A 235 -11.04 3.43 -22.92
CA ALA A 235 -10.81 2.18 -22.23
C ALA A 235 -9.30 1.93 -22.13
N VAL A 236 -8.82 1.58 -20.94
CA VAL A 236 -7.40 1.41 -20.68
C VAL A 236 -7.11 0.22 -19.76
N GLN A 237 -5.88 -0.24 -19.85
CA GLN A 237 -5.20 -1.06 -18.86
C GLN A 237 -4.07 -0.24 -18.26
N VAL A 238 -3.98 -0.25 -16.93
CA VAL A 238 -2.83 0.27 -16.19
C VAL A 238 -2.04 -0.91 -15.65
N SER A 239 -0.73 -0.90 -15.90
CA SER A 239 0.25 -1.87 -15.42
C SER A 239 1.45 -1.16 -14.80
N LEU A 240 2.25 -1.92 -14.05
CA LEU A 240 3.52 -1.45 -13.50
C LEU A 240 4.66 -2.16 -14.24
N ASP A 241 5.66 -1.41 -14.65
CA ASP A 241 6.90 -1.87 -15.28
C ASP A 241 8.08 -1.08 -14.70
N ASP A 242 9.03 -1.76 -14.05
CA ASP A 242 10.18 -1.15 -13.34
C ASP A 242 9.80 0.09 -12.50
N ASP A 243 8.81 -0.06 -11.61
CA ASP A 243 8.25 0.99 -10.75
C ASP A 243 7.56 2.16 -11.49
N ASN A 244 7.45 2.12 -12.81
CA ASN A 244 6.74 3.11 -13.61
C ASN A 244 5.36 2.61 -14.06
N LEU A 245 4.35 3.47 -13.93
CA LEU A 245 3.00 3.16 -14.38
C LEU A 245 2.87 3.36 -15.89
N THR A 246 2.58 2.26 -16.57
CA THR A 246 2.27 2.19 -18.00
C THR A 246 0.76 2.16 -18.19
N ILE A 247 0.25 3.01 -19.09
CA ILE A 247 -1.18 3.12 -19.39
C ILE A 247 -1.38 2.83 -20.87
N GLU A 248 -2.03 1.72 -21.18
CA GLU A 248 -2.26 1.23 -22.54
C GLU A 248 -3.74 1.33 -22.90
N LEU A 249 -4.05 1.73 -24.12
CA LEU A 249 -5.41 1.73 -24.64
C LEU A 249 -5.87 0.28 -24.86
N GLN A 250 -7.11 -0.01 -24.47
CA GLN A 250 -7.78 -1.25 -24.86
C GLN A 250 -8.71 -0.96 -26.04
N GLU A 251 -8.42 -1.59 -27.18
CA GLU A 251 -9.23 -1.52 -28.40
C GLU A 251 -10.54 -2.30 -28.28
#